data_AF-A0A949AGZ0-F1
#
_entry.id   AF-A0A949AGZ0-F1
#
_cell.length_a   1.000
_cell.length_b   1.000
_cell.length_c   1.000
_cell.angle_alpha   90.00
_cell.angle_beta   90.00
_cell.angle_gamma   90.00
#
_symmetry.space_group_name_H-M   'P 1'
#
loop_
_entity.id
_entity.type
_entity.pdbx_description
1 polymer ?
#
loop_
_entity_poly.entity_id
_entity_poly.type
_entity_poly.pdbx_seq_one_letter_code
_entity_poly.pdbx_strand_id
1 'polypeptide(L)'
;MSSIFSVHSLARNFLYDGKQYEKVKITWFVLERSNPLAPYETAILDYGQLNEKERVFPEEYVNEQFSREEAESLKRYLGHRPDTTTRIEEIELPVSPNTSGCRRLARGGGSDFFILHREAGYSLPFKVEGYFSVRFAELKVNGDDRATVINKRS
;
A
#
# COMPACT_ATOMS: atom_id res chain seq x y z
N MET A 1 -17.17 4.95 18.49
CA MET A 1 -16.20 5.64 17.61
C MET A 1 -16.07 4.80 16.36
N SER A 2 -16.06 5.42 15.18
CA SER A 2 -15.82 4.69 13.93
C SER A 2 -14.33 4.38 13.83
N SER A 3 -13.95 3.11 13.80
CA SER A 3 -12.58 2.68 13.56
C SER A 3 -12.31 2.57 12.07
N ILE A 4 -11.14 3.03 11.63
CA ILE A 4 -10.65 2.86 10.26
C ILE A 4 -9.37 2.02 10.29
N PHE A 5 -9.11 1.29 9.21
CA PHE A 5 -8.04 0.30 9.15
C PHE A 5 -7.13 0.54 7.95
N SER A 6 -5.83 0.37 8.15
CA SER A 6 -4.85 0.27 7.07
C SER A 6 -4.65 -1.21 6.69
N VAL A 7 -4.38 -1.45 5.41
CA VAL A 7 -4.08 -2.79 4.90
C VAL A 7 -2.75 -2.78 4.17
N HIS A 8 -1.84 -3.64 4.60
CA HIS A 8 -0.51 -3.76 4.02
C HIS A 8 -0.21 -5.19 3.63
N SER A 9 0.44 -5.39 2.48
CA SER A 9 1.00 -6.68 2.11
C SER A 9 2.52 -6.63 2.05
N LEU A 10 3.13 -7.77 2.36
CA LEU A 10 4.53 -8.04 2.09
C LEU A 10 4.60 -9.10 0.99
N ALA A 11 5.12 -8.72 -0.18
CA ALA A 11 5.26 -9.60 -1.33
C ALA A 11 6.70 -10.12 -1.46
N ARG A 12 6.82 -11.40 -1.78
CA ARG A 12 8.07 -12.09 -2.16
C ARG A 12 8.06 -12.38 -3.64
N ASN A 13 9.23 -12.69 -4.22
CA ASN A 13 9.37 -12.93 -5.66
C ASN A 13 8.73 -11.83 -6.54
N PHE A 14 8.68 -10.59 -6.07
CA PHE A 14 7.94 -9.51 -6.71
C PHE A 14 8.69 -9.05 -7.97
N LEU A 15 8.09 -9.27 -9.14
CA LEU A 15 8.69 -8.90 -10.42
C LEU A 15 8.37 -7.44 -10.76
N TYR A 16 9.39 -6.62 -10.94
CA TYR A 16 9.26 -5.24 -11.37
C TYR A 16 10.44 -4.83 -12.24
N ASP A 17 10.17 -4.24 -13.41
CA ASP A 17 11.20 -3.79 -14.37
C ASP A 17 12.26 -4.86 -14.69
N GLY A 18 11.79 -6.10 -14.92
CA GLY A 18 12.65 -7.25 -15.23
C GLY A 18 13.47 -7.81 -14.06
N LYS A 19 13.30 -7.29 -12.84
CA LYS A 19 14.03 -7.71 -11.63
C LYS A 19 13.08 -8.30 -10.60
N GLN A 20 13.57 -9.30 -9.86
CA GLN A 20 12.84 -9.90 -8.75
C GLN A 20 13.27 -9.28 -7.42
N TYR A 21 12.30 -8.94 -6.60
CA TYR A 21 12.49 -8.33 -5.29
C TYR A 21 11.85 -9.17 -4.19
N GLU A 22 12.51 -9.19 -3.04
CA GLU A 22 12.01 -9.76 -1.80
C GLU A 22 11.53 -8.66 -0.86
N LYS A 23 10.53 -9.00 -0.03
CA LYS A 23 9.99 -8.14 1.02
C LYS A 23 9.48 -6.78 0.51
N VAL A 24 8.83 -6.75 -0.65
CA VAL A 24 8.20 -5.53 -1.17
C VAL A 24 6.95 -5.20 -0.35
N LYS A 25 6.93 -4.06 0.33
CA LYS A 25 5.73 -3.56 1.02
C LYS A 25 4.79 -2.93 0.01
N ILE A 26 3.55 -3.39 0.01
CA ILE A 26 2.43 -2.82 -0.73
C ILE A 26 1.46 -2.23 0.29
N THR A 27 1.16 -0.94 0.17
CA THR A 27 0.11 -0.27 0.94
C THR A 27 -1.14 -0.22 0.08
N TRP A 28 -2.19 -0.89 0.49
CA TRP A 28 -3.46 -0.88 -0.21
C TRP A 28 -4.32 0.28 0.23
N PHE A 29 -5.16 0.78 -0.67
CA PHE A 29 -6.07 1.87 -0.39
C PHE A 29 -7.33 1.77 -1.26
N VAL A 30 -8.44 2.29 -0.73
CA VAL A 30 -9.74 2.36 -1.42
C VAL A 30 -9.77 3.57 -2.34
N LEU A 31 -10.32 3.40 -3.54
CA LEU A 31 -10.60 4.48 -4.47
C LEU A 31 -12.05 4.94 -4.39
N GLU A 32 -12.28 6.21 -4.76
CA GLU A 32 -13.62 6.76 -5.04
C GLU A 32 -14.62 6.63 -3.88
N ARG A 33 -14.14 6.59 -2.63
CA ARG A 33 -15.00 6.57 -1.45
C ARG A 33 -15.88 7.83 -1.44
N SER A 34 -17.19 7.63 -1.46
CA SER A 34 -18.16 8.74 -1.53
C SER A 34 -18.40 9.41 -0.18
N ASN A 35 -18.30 8.65 0.93
CA ASN A 35 -18.48 9.15 2.28
C ASN A 35 -17.35 8.64 3.19
N PRO A 36 -16.74 9.48 4.02
CA PRO A 36 -15.69 9.04 4.92
C PRO A 36 -16.23 8.07 5.97
N LEU A 37 -15.40 7.11 6.38
CA LEU A 37 -15.75 6.13 7.42
C LEU A 37 -15.82 6.74 8.82
N ALA A 38 -15.12 7.86 9.03
CA ALA A 38 -15.14 8.65 10.25
C ALA A 38 -15.28 10.14 9.88
N PRO A 39 -16.08 10.95 10.61
CA PRO A 39 -16.18 12.39 10.38
C PRO A 39 -14.82 13.06 10.48
N TYR A 40 -14.48 13.92 9.52
CA TYR A 40 -13.15 14.56 9.44
C TYR A 40 -12.83 15.38 10.69
N GLU A 41 -13.82 16.02 11.29
CA GLU A 41 -13.71 16.82 12.52
C GLU A 41 -13.22 15.99 13.72
N THR A 42 -13.45 14.67 13.68
CA THR A 42 -13.02 13.73 14.73
C THR A 42 -11.85 12.86 14.29
N ALA A 43 -11.68 12.68 12.97
CA ALA A 43 -10.65 11.82 12.41
C ALA A 43 -9.32 12.54 12.21
N ILE A 44 -9.32 13.86 12.03
CA ILE A 44 -8.13 14.66 11.71
C ILE A 44 -7.88 15.65 12.84
N LEU A 45 -6.65 15.68 13.35
CA LEU A 45 -6.25 16.57 14.43
C LEU A 45 -6.32 18.03 13.96
N ASP A 46 -6.92 18.89 14.78
CA ASP A 46 -7.09 20.33 14.54
C ASP A 46 -7.78 20.68 13.20
N TYR A 47 -8.63 19.79 12.69
CA TYR A 47 -9.27 19.92 11.37
C TYR A 47 -9.96 21.28 11.14
N GLY A 48 -10.63 21.82 12.17
CA GLY A 48 -11.30 23.13 12.09
C GLY A 48 -10.36 24.32 11.87
N GLN A 49 -9.06 24.16 12.15
CA GLN A 49 -8.03 25.19 11.96
C GLN A 49 -7.37 25.10 10.57
N LEU A 50 -7.52 23.98 9.87
CA LEU A 50 -6.95 23.78 8.54
C LEU A 50 -7.71 24.60 7.50
N ASN A 51 -6.98 25.22 6.58
CA ASN A 51 -7.57 25.83 5.39
C ASN A 51 -7.90 24.76 4.33
N GLU A 52 -8.66 25.14 3.29
CA GLU A 52 -9.11 24.21 2.24
C GLU A 52 -7.96 23.43 1.59
N LYS A 53 -6.78 24.03 1.36
CA LYS A 53 -5.65 23.35 0.73
C LYS A 53 -4.97 22.37 1.68
N GLU A 54 -4.90 22.71 2.96
CA GLU A 54 -4.32 21.86 4.00
C GLU A 54 -5.19 20.63 4.27
N ARG A 55 -6.51 20.76 4.16
CA ARG A 55 -7.45 19.65 4.37
C ARG A 55 -7.38 18.55 3.34
N VAL A 56 -7.01 18.87 2.10
CA VAL A 56 -6.98 17.92 0.97
C VAL A 56 -6.19 16.66 1.28
N PHE A 57 -4.99 16.78 1.87
CA PHE A 57 -4.13 15.63 2.14
C PHE A 57 -4.66 14.69 3.22
N PRO A 58 -5.02 15.16 4.43
CA PRO A 58 -5.55 14.30 5.48
C PRO A 58 -6.96 13.78 5.16
N GLU A 59 -7.81 14.54 4.46
CA GLU A 59 -9.13 14.04 4.00
C GLU A 59 -8.97 12.86 3.02
N GLU A 60 -8.08 12.99 2.03
CA GLU A 60 -7.79 11.90 1.11
C GLU A 60 -7.21 10.69 1.83
N TYR A 61 -6.29 10.89 2.77
CA TYR A 61 -5.77 9.81 3.60
C TYR A 61 -6.90 9.06 4.31
N VAL A 62 -7.83 9.77 4.98
CA VAL A 62 -8.96 9.14 5.68
C VAL A 62 -9.88 8.39 4.71
N ASN A 63 -10.14 8.97 3.53
CA ASN A 63 -11.01 8.35 2.51
C ASN A 63 -10.42 7.08 1.91
N GLU A 64 -9.10 6.98 1.87
CA GLU A 64 -8.35 5.84 1.36
C GLU A 64 -8.34 4.62 2.31
N GLN A 65 -8.73 4.79 3.58
CA GLN A 65 -8.73 3.71 4.57
C GLN A 65 -9.93 2.78 4.42
N PHE A 66 -9.85 1.64 5.11
CA PHE A 66 -10.85 0.56 5.04
C PHE A 66 -11.72 0.52 6.29
N SER A 67 -12.97 0.08 6.13
CA SER A 67 -13.74 -0.48 7.25
C SER A 67 -13.14 -1.83 7.64
N ARG A 68 -13.56 -2.38 8.78
CA ARG A 68 -13.13 -3.73 9.18
C ARG A 68 -13.52 -4.77 8.14
N GLU A 69 -14.77 -4.72 7.66
CA GLU A 69 -15.34 -5.66 6.71
C GLU A 69 -14.64 -5.57 5.35
N GLU A 70 -14.34 -4.35 4.89
CA GLU A 70 -13.57 -4.13 3.66
C GLU A 70 -12.14 -4.66 3.80
N ALA A 71 -11.47 -4.38 4.92
CA ALA A 71 -10.10 -4.85 5.19
C ALA A 71 -10.02 -6.38 5.24
N GLU A 72 -10.94 -7.03 5.93
CA GLU A 72 -11.04 -8.49 5.99
C GLU A 72 -11.38 -9.11 4.63
N SER A 73 -12.25 -8.47 3.86
CA SER A 73 -12.59 -8.93 2.51
C SER A 73 -11.40 -8.81 1.57
N LEU A 74 -10.65 -7.70 1.62
CA LEU A 74 -9.41 -7.54 0.87
C LEU A 74 -8.35 -8.56 1.29
N LYS A 75 -8.17 -8.81 2.58
CA LYS A 75 -7.22 -9.82 3.07
C LYS A 75 -7.58 -11.22 2.58
N ARG A 76 -8.87 -11.59 2.60
CA ARG A 76 -9.35 -12.87 2.06
C ARG A 76 -9.11 -12.96 0.55
N TYR A 77 -9.41 -11.88 -0.18
CA TYR A 77 -9.11 -11.79 -1.62
C TYR A 77 -7.61 -12.00 -1.87
N LEU A 78 -6.73 -11.25 -1.21
CA LEU A 78 -5.29 -11.40 -1.42
C LEU A 78 -4.71 -12.73 -0.92
N GLY A 79 -5.41 -13.44 -0.04
CA GLY A 79 -4.95 -14.70 0.57
C GLY A 79 -4.75 -15.86 -0.42
N HIS A 80 -5.31 -15.77 -1.63
CA HIS A 80 -5.04 -16.76 -2.68
C HIS A 80 -3.66 -16.60 -3.34
N ARG A 81 -2.91 -15.53 -3.02
CA ARG A 81 -1.59 -15.25 -3.59
C ARG A 81 -0.50 -15.92 -2.74
N PRO A 82 0.22 -16.93 -3.25
CA PRO A 82 1.14 -17.74 -2.42
C PRO A 82 2.31 -16.94 -1.85
N ASP A 83 2.78 -15.92 -2.55
CA ASP A 83 3.96 -15.14 -2.17
C ASP A 83 3.61 -13.80 -1.47
N THR A 84 2.40 -13.67 -0.92
CA THR A 84 1.93 -12.42 -0.32
C THR A 84 1.38 -12.65 1.09
N THR A 85 1.93 -11.97 2.08
CA THR A 85 1.35 -11.93 3.43
C THR A 85 0.67 -10.59 3.67
N THR A 86 -0.61 -10.60 4.03
CA THR A 86 -1.41 -9.38 4.27
C THR A 86 -1.71 -9.18 5.76
N ARG A 87 -1.49 -7.95 6.23
CA ARG A 87 -1.75 -7.46 7.59
C ARG A 87 -2.78 -6.34 7.56
N ILE A 88 -3.59 -6.30 8.61
CA ILE A 88 -4.60 -5.27 8.86
C ILE A 88 -4.20 -4.62 10.19
N GLU A 89 -4.17 -3.30 10.22
CA GLU A 89 -3.83 -2.52 11.42
C GLU A 89 -4.94 -1.50 11.65
N GLU A 90 -5.41 -1.37 12.89
CA GLU A 90 -6.33 -0.30 13.26
C GLU A 90 -5.56 1.02 13.36
N ILE A 91 -6.12 2.09 12.78
CA ILE A 91 -5.51 3.41 12.81
C ILE A 91 -5.98 4.13 14.06
N GLU A 92 -5.00 4.66 14.81
CA GLU A 92 -5.27 5.56 15.93
C GLU A 92 -5.77 6.90 15.41
N LEU A 93 -6.95 7.31 15.88
CA LEU A 93 -7.56 8.60 15.57
C LEU A 93 -7.43 9.54 16.78
N PRO A 94 -7.23 10.85 16.57
CA PRO A 94 -7.14 11.53 15.27
C PRO A 94 -5.77 11.37 14.59
N VAL A 95 -5.75 11.41 13.25
CA VAL A 95 -4.51 11.41 12.44
C VAL A 95 -3.91 12.81 12.35
N SER A 96 -2.60 12.89 12.09
CA SER A 96 -1.90 14.15 11.87
C SER A 96 -2.43 14.92 10.66
N PRO A 97 -2.51 16.27 10.70
CA PRO A 97 -2.91 17.08 9.55
C PRO A 97 -1.93 16.99 8.37
N ASN A 98 -0.70 16.51 8.61
CA ASN A 98 0.33 16.34 7.57
C ASN A 98 0.31 14.94 6.93
N THR A 99 -0.66 14.08 7.30
CA THR A 99 -0.78 12.76 6.66
C THR A 99 -1.25 12.91 5.22
N SER A 100 -0.79 12.01 4.34
CA SER A 100 -1.15 12.01 2.92
C SER A 100 -1.56 10.61 2.49
N GLY A 101 -2.63 10.55 1.68
CA GLY A 101 -3.00 9.35 0.95
C GLY A 101 -1.92 8.91 -0.04
N CYS A 102 -1.98 7.64 -0.42
CA CYS A 102 -1.14 6.99 -1.40
C CYS A 102 -1.38 7.52 -2.82
N ARG A 103 -2.59 7.96 -3.17
CA ARG A 103 -2.92 8.36 -4.54
C ARG A 103 -2.09 9.53 -5.07
N ARG A 104 -1.59 10.38 -4.18
CA ARG A 104 -0.73 11.53 -4.51
C ARG A 104 0.76 11.21 -4.56
N LEU A 105 1.16 9.99 -4.23
CA LEU A 105 2.56 9.60 -4.25
C LEU A 105 3.09 9.54 -5.68
N ALA A 106 4.32 10.01 -5.86
CA ALA A 106 4.96 10.06 -7.16
C ALA A 106 5.22 8.65 -7.72
N ARG A 107 4.97 8.48 -9.02
CA ARG A 107 5.37 7.29 -9.77
C ARG A 107 6.80 7.44 -10.28
N GLY A 108 7.52 6.32 -10.37
CA GLY A 108 8.84 6.26 -10.99
C GLY A 108 10.01 6.09 -10.02
N GLY A 109 11.17 5.77 -10.58
CA GLY A 109 12.38 5.43 -9.84
C GLY A 109 12.23 4.22 -8.93
N GLY A 110 11.42 3.23 -9.31
CA GLY A 110 11.15 2.04 -8.49
C GLY A 110 9.97 2.17 -7.52
N SER A 111 9.08 3.14 -7.73
CA SER A 111 7.77 3.19 -7.08
C SER A 111 6.66 3.17 -8.13
N ASP A 112 5.59 2.43 -7.89
CA ASP A 112 4.44 2.39 -8.78
C ASP A 112 3.16 1.94 -8.06
N PHE A 113 2.07 1.87 -8.82
CA PHE A 113 0.75 1.45 -8.37
C PHE A 113 0.34 0.12 -8.96
N PHE A 114 -0.18 -0.75 -8.10
CA PHE A 114 -0.84 -1.99 -8.40
C PHE A 114 -2.34 -1.73 -8.59
N ILE A 115 -2.84 -1.80 -9.82
CA ILE A 115 -4.24 -1.52 -10.14
C ILE A 115 -5.10 -2.77 -9.91
N LEU A 116 -5.31 -3.13 -8.63
CA LEU A 116 -5.94 -4.40 -8.22
C LEU A 116 -7.35 -4.58 -8.80
N HIS A 117 -8.15 -3.51 -8.79
CA HIS A 117 -9.55 -3.54 -9.25
C HIS A 117 -9.73 -3.78 -10.77
N ARG A 118 -8.65 -3.78 -11.56
CA ARG A 118 -8.68 -4.08 -13.00
C ARG A 118 -8.22 -5.49 -13.33
N GLU A 119 -7.82 -6.27 -12.34
CA GLU A 119 -7.42 -7.66 -12.57
C GLU A 119 -8.60 -8.53 -13.00
N ALA A 120 -8.30 -9.54 -13.80
CA ALA A 120 -9.26 -10.60 -14.11
C ALA A 120 -9.65 -11.35 -12.83
N GLY A 121 -10.95 -11.53 -12.60
CA GLY A 121 -11.46 -12.23 -11.42
C GLY A 121 -11.61 -11.36 -10.17
N TYR A 122 -11.39 -10.04 -10.26
CA TYR A 122 -11.65 -9.12 -9.16
C TYR A 122 -13.14 -9.14 -8.76
N SER A 123 -13.41 -9.45 -7.47
CA SER A 123 -14.76 -9.72 -6.97
C SER A 123 -15.19 -8.84 -5.79
N LEU A 124 -14.33 -7.93 -5.33
CA LEU A 124 -14.66 -7.03 -4.23
C LEU A 124 -15.63 -5.94 -4.69
N PRO A 125 -16.60 -5.53 -3.85
CA PRO A 125 -17.62 -4.54 -4.22
C PRO A 125 -17.12 -3.08 -4.15
N PHE A 126 -15.83 -2.86 -3.94
CA PHE A 126 -15.18 -1.55 -3.85
C PHE A 126 -13.89 -1.59 -4.68
N LYS A 127 -13.41 -0.44 -5.17
CA LYS A 127 -12.18 -0.37 -5.97
C LYS A 127 -10.97 -0.23 -5.06
N VAL A 128 -9.96 -1.07 -5.29
CA VAL A 128 -8.68 -1.04 -4.56
C VAL A 128 -7.52 -0.81 -5.52
N GLU A 129 -6.56 -0.02 -5.07
CA GLU A 129 -5.20 0.05 -5.62
C GLU A 129 -4.18 -0.19 -4.52
N GLY A 130 -2.95 -0.53 -4.90
CA GLY A 130 -1.83 -0.68 -3.98
C GLY A 130 -0.66 0.18 -4.40
N TYR A 131 -0.06 0.93 -3.49
CA TYR A 131 1.19 1.63 -3.75
C TYR A 131 2.36 0.79 -3.24
N PHE A 132 3.43 0.67 -4.03
CA PHE A 132 4.64 -0.03 -3.61
C PHE A 132 5.91 0.74 -4.00
N SER A 133 7.00 0.42 -3.32
CA SER A 133 8.34 0.88 -3.68
C SER A 133 9.35 -0.25 -3.53
N VAL A 134 10.13 -0.49 -4.58
CA VAL A 134 11.24 -1.45 -4.59
C VAL A 134 12.58 -0.80 -4.23
N ARG A 135 12.62 0.52 -3.98
CA ARG A 135 13.87 1.25 -3.64
C ARG A 135 14.58 0.70 -2.40
N PHE A 136 13.79 0.24 -1.42
CA PHE A 136 14.27 -0.32 -0.16
C PHE A 136 14.00 -1.83 -0.06
N ALA A 137 13.54 -2.45 -1.14
CA ALA A 137 13.31 -3.89 -1.19
C ALA A 137 14.64 -4.62 -1.47
N GLU A 138 14.73 -5.86 -0.98
CA GLU A 138 15.91 -6.69 -1.19
C GLU A 138 15.89 -7.20 -2.64
N LEU A 139 16.87 -6.83 -3.46
CA LEU A 139 16.99 -7.41 -4.80
C LEU A 139 17.32 -8.89 -4.65
N LYS A 140 16.51 -9.76 -5.28
CA LYS A 140 16.81 -11.19 -5.34
C LYS A 140 17.96 -11.38 -6.32
N VAL A 141 19.17 -11.52 -5.78
CA VAL A 141 20.34 -11.89 -6.57
C VAL A 141 20.22 -13.39 -6.85
N ASN A 142 19.89 -13.74 -8.10
CA ASN A 142 20.10 -15.10 -8.56
C ASN A 142 21.61 -15.34 -8.55
N GLY A 143 22.06 -16.36 -7.82
CA GLY A 143 23.47 -16.73 -7.81
C GLY A 143 23.97 -16.90 -9.25
N ASP A 144 25.07 -16.24 -9.58
CA ASP A 144 25.75 -16.45 -10.84
C ASP A 144 26.29 -17.90 -10.83
N ASP A 145 25.80 -18.77 -11.71
CA ASP A 145 26.34 -20.13 -11.90
C ASP A 145 27.78 -20.11 -12.45
N ARG A 146 28.37 -18.93 -12.63
CA ARG A 146 29.77 -18.77 -12.97
C ARG A 146 30.63 -19.04 -11.74
N ALA A 147 31.18 -20.25 -11.70
CA ALA A 147 32.25 -20.65 -10.80
C ALA A 147 33.28 -19.51 -10.64
N THR A 148 33.55 -19.10 -9.40
CA THR A 148 34.62 -18.17 -9.07
C THR A 148 35.96 -18.76 -9.53
N VAL A 149 36.51 -18.26 -10.64
CA VAL A 149 37.86 -18.62 -11.08
C VAL A 149 38.87 -17.76 -10.32
N ILE A 150 39.48 -18.32 -9.28
CA ILE A 150 40.64 -17.71 -8.61
C ILE A 150 41.87 -18.02 -9.46
N ASN A 151 42.30 -17.08 -10.29
CA ASN A 151 43.59 -17.18 -10.96
C ASN A 151 44.70 -17.02 -9.91
N LYS A 152 45.40 -18.12 -9.60
CA LYS A 152 46.68 -18.06 -8.89
C LYS A 152 47.68 -17.36 -9.81
N ARG A 153 48.25 -16.26 -9.32
CA ARG A 153 49.41 -15.63 -9.98
C ARG A 153 50.61 -16.56 -9.82
N SER A 154 51.21 -16.92 -10.95
CA SER A 154 52.51 -17.61 -11.06
C SER A 154 53.65 -16.68 -10.64
#